data_AF-A0A8S3HAD7-F1
#
_entry.id   AF-A0A8S3HAD7-F1
#
_cell.length_a   1.000
_cell.length_b   1.000
_cell.length_c   1.000
_cell.angle_alpha   90.00
_cell.angle_beta   90.00
_cell.angle_gamma   90.00
#
_symmetry.space_group_name_H-M   'P 1'
#
loop_
_entity.id
_entity.type
_entity.pdbx_description
1 polymer ?
#
loop_
_entity_poly.entity_id
_entity_poly.type
_entity_poly.pdbx_seq_one_letter_code
_entity_poly.pdbx_strand_id
1 'polypeptide(L)'
;SGEKVAVKVQYSDLRERYETDIATAWMLDELHDDLTLELDFLHEARNAERSRESVRHLDYVYVPKVHWNLTKKRIVTYEFVEGITIDHVDELKKQNLSLKDVSSDFVL
;
A
#
# COMPACT_ATOMS: atom_id res chain seq x y z
N SER A 1 21.52 4.70 11.13
CA SER A 1 20.60 4.28 12.21
C SER A 1 20.09 2.88 11.85
N GLY A 2 20.13 1.93 12.78
CA GLY A 2 19.68 0.54 12.53
C GLY A 2 18.16 0.37 12.60
N GLU A 3 17.39 1.30 12.04
CA GLU A 3 15.93 1.26 12.08
C GLU A 3 15.40 0.33 10.98
N LYS A 4 14.51 -0.60 11.36
CA LYS A 4 13.88 -1.54 10.42
C LYS A 4 12.76 -0.82 9.68
N VAL A 5 12.74 -0.93 8.36
CA VAL A 5 11.75 -0.30 7.48
C VAL A 5 11.19 -1.31 6.50
N ALA A 6 9.94 -1.10 6.06
CA ALA A 6 9.36 -1.82 4.94
C ALA A 6 9.56 -1.00 3.65
N VAL A 7 10.08 -1.63 2.60
CA VAL A 7 10.39 -0.94 1.33
C VAL A 7 9.66 -1.63 0.20
N LYS A 8 8.80 -0.89 -0.51
CA LYS A 8 8.17 -1.33 -1.75
C LYS A 8 8.94 -0.70 -2.92
N VAL A 9 9.44 -1.56 -3.81
CA VAL A 9 10.26 -1.16 -4.95
C VAL A 9 9.56 -1.56 -6.23
N GLN A 10 9.45 -0.62 -7.16
CA GLN A 10 8.97 -0.89 -8.51
C GLN A 10 10.14 -1.36 -9.38
N TYR A 11 9.99 -2.50 -10.05
CA TYR A 11 11.03 -2.99 -10.97
C TYR A 11 11.21 -2.04 -12.17
N SER A 12 12.43 -1.95 -12.68
CA SER A 12 12.79 -1.01 -13.75
C SER A 12 12.17 -1.34 -15.10
N ASP A 13 11.95 -2.63 -15.37
CA ASP A 13 11.36 -3.22 -16.57
C ASP A 13 9.82 -3.21 -16.56
N LEU A 14 9.19 -2.97 -15.40
CA LEU A 14 7.74 -2.91 -15.28
C LEU A 14 7.14 -1.90 -16.26
N ARG A 15 7.75 -0.72 -16.44
CA ARG A 15 7.22 0.28 -17.38
C ARG A 15 7.21 -0.19 -18.82
N GLU A 16 8.21 -0.94 -19.26
CA GLU A 16 8.26 -1.47 -20.62
C GLU A 16 7.22 -2.58 -20.82
N ARG A 17 7.00 -3.39 -19.77
CA ARG A 17 5.97 -4.42 -19.77
C ARG A 17 4.56 -3.83 -19.75
N TYR A 18 4.35 -2.81 -18.92
CA TYR A 18 3.09 -2.08 -18.83
C TYR A 18 2.94 -1.01 -19.91
N GLU A 19 3.93 -0.71 -20.74
CA GLU A 19 3.76 0.27 -21.82
C GLU A 19 2.70 -0.21 -22.81
N THR A 20 2.70 -1.51 -23.12
CA THR A 20 1.64 -2.13 -23.94
C THR A 20 0.31 -2.16 -23.19
N ASP A 21 0.33 -2.45 -21.89
CA ASP A 21 -0.89 -2.50 -21.07
C ASP A 21 -1.50 -1.12 -20.89
N ILE A 22 -0.71 -0.06 -20.65
CA ILE A 22 -1.12 1.34 -20.58
C ILE A 22 -1.63 1.80 -21.95
N ALA A 23 -0.91 1.46 -23.03
CA ALA A 23 -1.34 1.74 -24.39
C ALA A 23 -2.55 0.90 -24.85
N THR A 24 -3.01 -0.07 -24.06
CA THR A 24 -4.28 -0.78 -24.29
C THR A 24 -5.36 -0.25 -23.34
N ALA A 25 -4.98 0.02 -22.09
CA ALA A 25 -5.80 0.61 -21.05
C ALA A 25 -6.21 2.05 -21.38
N TRP A 26 -5.48 2.79 -22.23
CA TRP A 26 -5.96 4.08 -22.76
C TRP A 26 -7.31 3.98 -23.50
N MET A 27 -7.73 2.78 -23.93
CA MET A 27 -9.05 2.55 -24.52
C MET A 27 -10.16 2.47 -23.45
N LEU A 28 -9.76 2.39 -22.17
CA LEU A 28 -10.57 2.23 -20.98
C LEU A 28 -10.07 3.24 -19.93
N ASP A 29 -10.56 4.48 -20.02
CA ASP A 29 -10.09 5.63 -19.22
C ASP A 29 -9.89 5.30 -17.72
N GLU A 30 -10.76 4.50 -17.11
CA GLU A 30 -10.66 4.06 -15.71
C GLU A 30 -9.37 3.26 -15.41
N LEU A 31 -9.00 2.33 -16.29
CA LEU A 31 -7.78 1.51 -16.11
C LEU A 31 -6.50 2.33 -16.32
N HIS A 32 -6.52 3.26 -17.27
CA HIS A 32 -5.37 4.12 -17.54
C HIS A 32 -5.00 4.97 -16.31
N ASP A 33 -6.01 5.55 -15.68
CA ASP A 33 -5.81 6.41 -14.52
C ASP A 33 -5.33 5.60 -13.31
N ASP A 34 -5.94 4.44 -13.03
CA ASP A 34 -5.52 3.55 -11.95
C ASP A 34 -4.08 3.05 -12.12
N LEU A 35 -3.70 2.60 -13.31
CA LEU A 35 -2.32 2.20 -13.62
C LEU A 35 -1.34 3.37 -13.44
N THR A 36 -1.72 4.58 -13.84
CA THR A 36 -0.86 5.75 -13.68
C THR A 36 -0.63 6.08 -12.21
N LEU A 37 -1.66 5.94 -11.38
CA LEU A 37 -1.62 6.16 -9.94
C LEU A 37 -0.74 5.11 -9.24
N GLU A 38 -0.84 3.84 -9.62
CA GLU A 38 0.02 2.77 -9.11
C GLU A 38 1.51 3.00 -9.41
N LEU A 39 1.82 3.69 -10.52
CA LEU A 39 3.21 3.97 -10.91
C LEU A 39 3.82 5.21 -10.23
N ASP A 40 3.04 5.97 -9.43
CA ASP A 40 3.55 7.10 -8.64
C ASP A 40 3.43 6.84 -7.13
N PHE A 41 4.47 6.22 -6.58
CA PHE A 41 4.56 5.96 -5.14
C PHE A 41 4.62 7.22 -4.26
N LEU A 42 4.85 8.41 -4.82
CA LEU A 42 4.68 9.65 -4.05
C LEU A 42 3.20 9.93 -3.76
N HIS A 43 2.31 9.53 -4.66
CA HIS A 43 0.88 9.65 -4.43
C HIS A 43 0.43 8.65 -3.37
N GLU A 44 0.86 7.39 -3.48
CA GLU A 44 0.62 6.35 -2.46
C GLU A 44 1.03 6.85 -1.06
N ALA A 45 2.26 7.36 -0.93
CA ALA A 45 2.79 7.89 0.32
C ALA A 45 1.96 9.05 0.90
N ARG A 46 1.47 9.97 0.06
CA ARG A 46 0.60 11.07 0.51
C ARG A 46 -0.76 10.56 0.96
N ASN A 47 -1.32 9.58 0.27
CA ASN A 47 -2.58 8.97 0.65
C ASN A 47 -2.44 8.20 1.95
N ALA A 48 -1.33 7.50 2.18
CA ALA A 48 -1.04 6.84 3.46
C ALA A 48 -1.05 7.84 4.64
N GLU A 49 -0.39 9.00 4.50
CA GLU A 49 -0.43 10.04 5.56
C GLU A 49 -1.83 10.60 5.79
N ARG A 50 -2.62 10.79 4.72
CA ARG A 50 -4.03 11.20 4.84
C ARG A 50 -4.85 10.15 5.59
N SER A 51 -4.71 8.88 5.21
CA SER A 51 -5.38 7.77 5.87
C SER A 51 -5.00 7.70 7.34
N ARG A 52 -3.71 7.89 7.67
CA ARG A 52 -3.20 7.92 9.05
C ARG A 52 -3.91 8.98 9.90
N GLU A 53 -4.13 10.18 9.37
CA GLU A 53 -4.87 11.23 10.10
C GLU A 53 -6.37 10.93 10.17
N SER A 54 -6.98 10.43 9.08
CA SER A 54 -8.41 10.09 9.04
C SER A 54 -8.80 9.03 10.07
N VAL A 55 -7.98 8.00 10.24
CA VAL A 55 -8.27 6.86 11.15
C VAL A 55 -7.65 7.00 12.53
N ARG A 56 -7.01 8.14 12.82
CA ARG A 56 -6.33 8.39 14.10
C ARG A 56 -7.23 8.23 15.34
N HIS A 57 -8.54 8.35 15.16
CA HIS A 57 -9.54 8.19 16.21
C HIS A 57 -9.96 6.73 16.46
N LEU A 58 -9.47 5.78 15.65
CA LEU A 58 -9.78 4.36 15.76
C LEU A 58 -8.61 3.63 16.43
N ASP A 59 -8.79 3.21 17.68
CA ASP A 59 -7.73 2.57 18.47
C ASP A 59 -7.28 1.19 17.93
N TYR A 60 -8.05 0.60 17.01
CA TYR A 60 -7.81 -0.71 16.43
C TYR A 60 -7.19 -0.66 15.03
N VAL A 61 -6.98 0.54 14.46
CA VAL A 61 -6.38 0.73 13.13
C VAL A 61 -5.06 1.48 13.27
N TYR A 62 -4.01 0.94 12.66
CA TYR A 62 -2.72 1.57 12.59
C TYR A 62 -2.26 1.73 11.14
N VAL A 63 -1.88 2.95 10.76
CA VAL A 63 -1.26 3.23 9.45
C VAL A 63 0.22 3.57 9.69
N PRO A 64 1.16 2.77 9.13
CA PRO A 64 2.60 3.00 9.28
C PRO A 64 3.04 4.37 8.77
N LYS A 65 4.03 4.97 9.43
CA LYS A 65 4.59 6.27 9.00
C LYS A 65 5.36 6.16 7.70
N VAL A 66 5.33 7.21 6.88
CA VAL A 66 6.17 7.30 5.67
C VAL A 66 7.54 7.89 6.00
N HIS A 67 8.61 7.22 5.55
CA HIS A 67 9.97 7.76 5.56
C HIS A 67 10.21 8.57 4.29
N TRP A 68 9.87 9.87 4.31
CA TRP A 68 9.95 10.77 3.14
C TRP A 68 11.37 10.97 2.60
N ASN A 69 12.39 10.86 3.45
CA ASN A 69 13.79 10.94 3.04
C ASN A 69 14.21 9.75 2.17
N LEU A 70 13.56 8.59 2.34
CA LEU A 70 13.83 7.35 1.61
C LEU A 70 12.82 7.09 0.47
N THR A 71 11.71 7.84 0.45
CA THR A 71 10.64 7.70 -0.54
C THR A 71 10.89 8.56 -1.79
N LYS A 72 10.66 7.97 -2.96
CA LYS A 72 10.78 8.54 -4.32
C LYS A 72 9.67 7.97 -5.21
N LYS A 73 9.57 8.43 -6.46
CA LYS A 73 8.54 7.98 -7.42
C LYS A 73 8.43 6.47 -7.62
N ARG A 74 9.52 5.71 -7.42
CA ARG A 74 9.59 4.25 -7.65
C ARG A 74 9.91 3.42 -6.40
N ILE A 75 10.09 4.09 -5.27
CA ILE A 75 10.43 3.46 -4.00
C ILE A 75 9.60 4.16 -2.93
N VAL A 76 8.74 3.42 -2.23
CA VAL A 76 8.10 3.92 -1.01
C VAL A 76 8.61 3.16 0.18
N THR A 77 8.90 3.91 1.25
CA THR A 77 9.46 3.37 2.49
C THR A 77 8.55 3.72 3.65
N TYR A 78 8.11 2.69 4.36
CA TYR A 78 7.25 2.79 5.53
C TYR A 78 7.98 2.31 6.78
N GLU A 79 7.49 2.76 7.94
CA GLU A 79 7.78 2.14 9.22
C GLU A 79 7.49 0.64 9.14
N PHE A 80 8.40 -0.17 9.68
CA PHE A 80 8.19 -1.61 9.74
C PHE A 80 7.25 -1.97 10.90
N VAL A 81 6.17 -2.68 10.61
CA VAL A 81 5.20 -3.17 11.60
C VAL A 81 5.17 -4.69 11.58
N GLU A 82 5.22 -5.32 12.76
CA GLU A 82 5.07 -6.77 12.92
C GLU A 82 3.59 -7.12 13.11
N GLY A 83 3.11 -8.12 12.38
CA GLY A 83 1.73 -8.56 12.43
C GLY A 83 1.51 -9.85 11.64
N ILE A 84 0.32 -10.42 11.81
CA ILE A 84 -0.15 -11.57 11.02
C ILE A 84 -0.87 -11.02 9.81
N THR A 85 -0.45 -11.43 8.61
CA THR A 85 -1.08 -10.96 7.38
C THR A 85 -2.47 -11.61 7.22
N ILE A 86 -3.40 -10.91 6.58
CA ILE A 86 -4.82 -11.31 6.51
C ILE A 86 -5.04 -12.68 5.81
N ASP A 87 -4.11 -13.07 4.94
CA ASP A 87 -4.09 -14.34 4.23
C ASP A 87 -3.83 -15.55 5.15
N HIS A 88 -3.26 -15.35 6.34
CA HIS A 88 -3.05 -16.40 7.34
C HIS A 88 -4.30 -16.64 8.20
N VAL A 89 -5.40 -16.99 7.53
CA VAL A 89 -6.73 -17.21 8.10
C VAL A 89 -6.74 -18.16 9.31
N ASP A 90 -5.94 -19.23 9.25
CA ASP A 90 -5.88 -20.24 10.32
C ASP A 90 -5.16 -19.72 11.58
N GLU A 91 -4.20 -18.81 11.44
CA GLU A 91 -3.52 -18.18 12.57
C GLU A 91 -4.38 -17.09 13.22
N LEU A 92 -5.10 -16.33 12.40
CA LEU A 92 -6.06 -15.32 12.87
C LEU A 92 -7.19 -15.95 13.69
N LYS A 93 -7.74 -17.08 13.24
CA LYS A 93 -8.75 -17.84 13.98
C LYS A 93 -8.24 -18.36 15.32
N LYS A 94 -6.97 -18.80 15.40
CA LYS A 94 -6.35 -19.27 16.67
C LYS A 94 -6.16 -18.13 17.68
N GLN A 95 -5.99 -16.90 17.20
CA GLN A 95 -5.88 -15.72 18.04
C GLN A 95 -7.24 -15.09 18.41
N ASN A 96 -8.35 -15.73 18.05
CA ASN A 96 -9.72 -15.25 18.30
C ASN A 96 -10.01 -13.89 17.64
N LEU A 97 -9.27 -13.53 16.59
CA LEU A 97 -9.49 -12.34 15.78
C LEU A 97 -10.54 -12.65 14.71
N SER A 98 -11.65 -11.90 14.74
CA SER A 98 -12.77 -12.06 13.82
C SER A 98 -12.42 -11.44 12.45
N LEU A 99 -12.37 -12.26 11.40
CA LEU A 99 -12.13 -11.82 10.02
C LEU A 99 -13.22 -10.87 9.47
N LYS A 100 -14.38 -10.81 10.14
CA LYS A 100 -15.47 -9.91 9.77
C LYS A 100 -15.13 -8.45 10.01
N ASP A 101 -14.26 -8.16 10.98
CA ASP A 101 -13.91 -6.79 11.36
C ASP A 101 -12.84 -6.18 10.44
N VAL A 102 -12.10 -7.02 9.69
CA VAL A 102 -10.99 -6.59 8.83
C VAL A 102 -11.44 -6.30 7.38
N SER A 103 -12.57 -6.86 6.95
CA SER A 103 -12.98 -6.89 5.54
C SER A 103 -13.74 -5.65 5.03
N SER A 104 -14.20 -4.75 5.91
CA SER A 104 -15.21 -3.75 5.50
C SER A 104 -14.67 -2.35 5.24
N ASP A 105 -13.47 -2.01 5.74
CA ASP A 105 -13.03 -0.60 5.81
C ASP A 105 -11.75 -0.26 5.03
N PHE A 106 -11.09 -1.24 4.40
CA PHE A 106 -9.86 -1.00 3.65
C PHE A 106 -9.84 -1.77 2.33
N VAL A 107 -10.20 -1.07 1.26
CA VAL A 107 -9.73 -1.40 -0.08
C VAL A 107 -8.31 -0.86 -0.16
N LEU A 108 -7.33 -1.76 -0.24
CA LEU A 108 -5.93 -1.43 -0.53
C LEU A 108 -5.77 -1.04 -2.00
#